data_AF-A0A975H5U7-F1
#
_entry.id   AF-A0A975H5U7-F1
#
_cell.length_a   1.000
_cell.length_b   1.000
_cell.length_c   1.000
_cell.angle_alpha   90.00
_cell.angle_beta   90.00
_cell.angle_gamma   90.00
#
_symmetry.space_group_name_H-M   'P 1'
#
loop_
_entity.id
_entity.type
_entity.pdbx_description
1 polymer ?
#
loop_
_entity_poly.entity_id
_entity_poly.type
_entity_poly.pdbx_seq_one_letter_code
_entity_poly.pdbx_strand_id
1 'polypeptide(L)'
;MIKNENQEHSFYIYKSYTEDINKKKLRTKNILLEEEEISNGLNHILDNEGDIVYAEKIKNGKKDENILFKKEFKKKKTKDSYQSRMMENCYPVTTYHYVDNYLVWKINGEPDQWVFAGSTLTGISVSQLCESYWLPDLNIGGGGNSGGYYTNPGNSPAYQDCQSNSNKNYQGRYVEEDNPCKYVITVNPIECGEGYEYDSILGECVEEIVVVSPDDPIENLEKFLGCLDKTKGATVTIYAKQPNPNKPSTPATLENGVGHAFITISQGEHRLSYGFYPEKGIGYFNATAGIMDRNENYPYHVSVTKTISSSTLSNLIKVSLDYDTAEYELQAQNCTNFAISASRIIGLNITESVCIGNYGVGKGATPGKFGAYLKIMNLPTGATRNKAGGISPSNKECLK
;
A
#
# COMPACT_ATOMS: atom_id res chain seq x y z
N MET A 1 -27.15 38.78 31.30
CA MET A 1 -27.00 39.25 32.70
C MET A 1 -28.40 39.33 33.30
N ILE A 2 -28.76 38.44 34.23
CA ILE A 2 -30.09 38.42 34.85
C ILE A 2 -29.96 39.09 36.23
N LYS A 3 -30.79 40.09 36.52
CA LYS A 3 -30.83 40.78 37.82
C LYS A 3 -31.83 40.09 38.74
N ASN A 4 -31.47 39.86 40.01
CA ASN A 4 -32.43 39.46 41.03
C ASN A 4 -33.30 40.67 41.46
N GLU A 5 -34.35 40.41 42.25
CA GLU A 5 -35.26 41.45 42.78
C GLU A 5 -34.56 42.55 43.61
N ASN A 6 -33.32 42.29 44.06
CA ASN A 6 -32.49 43.19 44.84
C ASN A 6 -31.37 43.89 44.04
N GLN A 7 -31.35 43.75 42.71
CA GLN A 7 -30.35 44.33 41.80
C GLN A 7 -28.89 43.89 42.05
N GLU A 8 -28.66 42.80 42.78
CA GLU A 8 -27.33 42.22 42.94
C GLU A 8 -26.94 41.38 41.72
N HIS A 9 -25.69 41.50 41.28
CA HIS A 9 -25.15 40.75 40.15
C HIS A 9 -24.53 39.44 40.67
N SER A 10 -25.23 38.32 40.51
CA SER A 10 -24.65 36.98 40.71
C SER A 10 -24.12 36.45 39.36
N PHE A 11 -22.92 35.86 39.37
CA PHE A 11 -22.38 35.19 38.20
C PHE A 11 -23.08 33.84 38.04
N TYR A 12 -23.62 33.58 36.86
CA TYR A 12 -24.22 32.30 36.52
C TYR A 12 -23.52 31.71 35.30
N ILE A 13 -23.30 30.40 35.31
CA ILE A 13 -22.77 29.69 34.16
C ILE A 13 -23.95 29.29 33.28
N TYR A 14 -23.99 29.82 32.06
CA TYR A 14 -24.94 29.43 31.04
C TYR A 14 -24.37 28.26 30.23
N LYS A 15 -25.10 27.14 30.15
CA LYS A 15 -24.77 26.00 29.29
C LYS A 15 -25.94 25.76 28.34
N SER A 16 -25.65 25.77 27.04
CA SER A 16 -26.61 25.50 25.97
C SER A 16 -26.20 24.23 25.26
N TYR A 17 -27.16 23.33 25.09
CA TYR A 17 -27.01 22.08 24.34
C TYR A 17 -28.00 22.15 23.18
N THR A 18 -27.51 22.39 21.97
CA THR A 18 -28.34 22.52 20.76
C THR A 18 -27.99 21.45 19.76
N GLU A 19 -29.02 20.83 19.17
CA GLU A 19 -28.91 19.95 18.02
C GLU A 19 -29.32 20.74 16.77
N ASP A 20 -28.37 20.90 15.83
CA ASP A 20 -28.66 21.47 14.52
C ASP A 20 -29.39 20.43 13.67
N ILE A 21 -30.67 20.66 13.46
CA ILE A 21 -31.45 19.82 12.56
C ILE A 21 -31.09 20.24 11.13
N ASN A 22 -30.25 19.44 10.48
CA ASN A 22 -29.88 19.58 9.07
C ASN A 22 -31.07 19.97 8.18
N LYS A 23 -30.87 21.03 7.37
CA LYS A 23 -31.77 21.63 6.37
C LYS A 23 -32.64 20.61 5.64
N LYS A 24 -33.87 20.38 6.11
CA LYS A 24 -34.87 19.61 5.35
C LYS A 24 -35.59 20.55 4.39
N LYS A 25 -35.31 20.41 3.09
CA LYS A 25 -36.03 21.04 1.96
C LYS A 25 -37.55 20.92 2.16
N LEU A 26 -38.19 21.98 2.63
CA LEU A 26 -39.64 22.17 2.52
C LEU A 26 -39.93 22.68 1.11
N ARG A 27 -40.22 21.75 0.21
CA ARG A 27 -40.66 22.05 -1.16
C ARG A 27 -42.17 22.26 -1.13
N THR A 28 -42.61 23.48 -0.79
CA THR A 28 -43.99 23.89 -1.07
C THR A 28 -44.05 25.36 -1.48
N LYS A 29 -44.51 25.54 -2.72
CA LYS A 29 -44.80 26.75 -3.49
C LYS A 29 -44.75 28.11 -2.76
N ASN A 30 -43.92 28.98 -3.31
CA ASN A 30 -43.98 30.44 -3.30
C ASN A 30 -44.10 31.11 -1.92
N ILE A 31 -42.95 31.47 -1.33
CA ILE A 31 -42.64 32.77 -0.69
C ILE A 31 -41.18 32.66 -0.18
N LEU A 32 -40.32 33.60 -0.56
CA LEU A 32 -39.00 33.80 0.05
C LEU A 32 -39.21 34.41 1.45
N LEU A 33 -38.82 33.70 2.49
CA LEU A 33 -38.62 34.21 3.85
C LEU A 33 -37.35 33.58 4.40
N GLU A 34 -36.57 34.38 5.14
CA GLU A 34 -35.23 34.09 5.65
C GLU A 34 -35.14 32.74 6.38
N GLU A 35 -34.03 32.04 6.19
CA GLU A 35 -33.75 30.73 6.79
C GLU A 35 -33.59 30.88 8.32
N GLU A 36 -34.64 30.69 9.10
CA GLU A 36 -34.51 30.51 10.55
C GLU A 36 -33.99 29.09 10.85
N GLU A 37 -32.85 29.00 11.54
CA GLU A 37 -32.29 27.75 12.04
C GLU A 37 -33.22 27.15 13.11
N ILE A 38 -33.79 25.99 12.81
CA ILE A 38 -34.68 25.27 13.71
C ILE A 38 -33.83 24.30 14.54
N SER A 39 -33.60 24.61 15.82
CA SER A 39 -32.86 23.75 16.75
C SER A 39 -33.76 23.13 17.82
N ASN A 40 -33.43 21.91 18.22
CA ASN A 40 -33.91 21.31 19.47
C ASN A 40 -32.79 21.43 20.50
N GLY A 41 -33.11 21.63 21.78
CA GLY A 41 -32.06 21.79 22.77
C GLY A 41 -32.51 21.92 24.21
N LEU A 42 -31.54 22.11 25.09
CA LEU A 42 -31.70 22.37 26.51
C LEU A 42 -30.75 23.50 26.92
N ASN A 43 -31.27 24.48 27.64
CA ASN A 43 -30.46 25.54 28.24
C ASN A 43 -30.52 25.42 29.76
N HIS A 44 -29.36 25.45 30.40
CA HIS A 44 -29.22 25.45 31.85
C HIS A 44 -28.51 26.72 32.30
N ILE A 45 -28.93 27.24 33.46
CA ILE A 45 -28.22 28.27 34.20
C ILE A 45 -27.85 27.67 35.56
N LEU A 46 -26.57 27.71 35.88
CA LEU A 46 -25.99 27.20 37.12
C LEU A 46 -25.59 28.38 38.00
N ASP A 47 -25.82 28.30 39.30
CA ASP A 47 -25.25 29.28 40.25
C ASP A 47 -23.77 29.02 40.55
N ASN A 48 -23.22 29.84 41.43
CA ASN A 48 -21.82 29.78 41.86
C ASN A 48 -21.46 28.52 42.65
N GLU A 49 -22.45 27.74 43.09
CA GLU A 49 -22.28 26.44 43.76
C GLU A 49 -22.40 25.28 42.76
N GLY A 50 -22.70 25.57 41.49
CA GLY A 50 -22.88 24.58 40.43
C GLY A 50 -24.29 23.98 40.40
N ASP A 51 -25.23 24.50 41.18
CA ASP A 51 -26.61 24.04 41.18
C ASP A 51 -27.38 24.62 39.99
N ILE A 52 -28.19 23.80 39.32
CA ILE A 52 -29.10 24.28 38.26
C ILE A 52 -30.18 25.15 38.92
N VAL A 53 -30.19 26.44 38.58
CA VAL A 53 -31.18 27.40 39.07
C VAL A 53 -32.28 27.66 38.05
N TYR A 54 -32.01 27.35 36.78
CA TYR A 54 -32.95 27.45 35.68
C TYR A 54 -32.65 26.42 34.59
N ALA A 55 -33.71 25.83 34.05
CA ALA A 55 -33.64 24.98 32.88
C ALA A 55 -34.82 25.25 31.94
N GLU A 56 -34.54 25.33 30.65
CA GLU A 56 -35.57 25.36 29.60
C GLU A 56 -35.24 24.37 28.49
N LYS A 57 -36.29 23.83 27.86
CA LYS A 57 -36.18 22.97 26.69
C LYS A 57 -36.59 23.76 25.45
N ILE A 58 -35.82 23.63 24.37
CA ILE A 58 -36.15 24.17 23.06
C ILE A 58 -36.63 23.01 22.18
N LYS A 59 -37.81 23.17 21.57
CA LYS A 59 -38.35 22.25 20.57
C LYS A 59 -38.71 23.03 19.31
N ASN A 60 -38.13 22.64 18.19
CA ASN A 60 -38.32 23.24 16.88
C ASN A 60 -38.12 24.77 16.91
N GLY A 61 -37.03 25.24 17.50
CA GLY A 61 -36.70 26.66 17.64
C GLY A 61 -37.57 27.43 18.63
N LYS A 62 -38.57 26.81 19.25
CA LYS A 62 -39.45 27.42 20.25
C LYS A 62 -39.17 26.90 21.65
N LYS A 63 -39.17 27.81 22.62
CA LYS A 63 -39.07 27.45 24.04
C LYS A 63 -40.33 26.67 24.44
N ASP A 64 -40.15 25.51 25.08
CA ASP A 64 -41.22 24.76 25.72
C ASP A 64 -41.79 25.63 26.86
N GLU A 65 -43.11 25.67 27.00
CA GLU A 65 -43.80 26.56 27.96
C GLU A 65 -43.50 26.18 29.42
N ASN A 66 -42.93 24.99 29.65
CA ASN A 66 -42.53 24.50 30.96
C ASN A 66 -41.11 24.95 31.32
N ILE A 67 -40.99 26.18 31.79
CA ILE A 67 -39.75 26.76 32.32
C ILE A 67 -39.62 26.38 33.80
N LEU A 68 -38.47 25.88 34.24
CA LEU A 68 -38.27 25.43 35.62
C LEU A 68 -37.28 26.34 36.37
N PHE A 69 -37.70 26.89 37.51
CA PHE A 69 -36.87 27.74 38.40
C PHE A 69 -36.62 27.09 39.77
N LYS A 70 -35.51 27.45 40.44
CA LYS A 70 -35.08 26.96 41.78
C LYS A 70 -36.20 26.97 42.85
N LYS A 71 -37.17 27.89 42.78
CA LYS A 71 -38.32 27.96 43.72
C LYS A 71 -39.40 26.90 43.46
N GLU A 72 -39.53 26.40 42.23
CA GLU A 72 -40.58 25.47 41.81
C GLU A 72 -40.16 24.00 41.88
N PHE A 73 -38.85 23.71 41.82
CA PHE A 73 -38.31 22.37 42.10
C PHE A 73 -38.69 21.83 43.48
N LYS A 74 -38.93 22.72 44.46
CA LYS A 74 -39.36 22.35 45.81
C LYS A 74 -40.88 22.10 45.96
N LYS A 75 -41.72 22.52 44.99
CA LYS A 75 -43.19 22.54 45.17
C LYS A 75 -44.00 21.56 44.31
N LYS A 76 -43.41 20.83 43.36
CA LYS A 76 -44.10 19.71 42.71
C LYS A 76 -43.55 18.36 43.18
N LYS A 77 -44.16 17.81 44.25
CA LYS A 77 -44.15 16.36 44.49
C LYS A 77 -45.12 15.70 43.51
N THR A 78 -44.72 15.58 42.25
CA THR A 78 -45.28 14.58 41.35
C THR A 78 -44.23 13.52 41.09
N LYS A 79 -44.66 12.30 40.80
CA LYS A 79 -43.88 11.04 40.77
C LYS A 79 -42.63 11.05 39.86
N ASP A 80 -42.40 12.13 39.11
CA ASP A 80 -41.31 12.35 38.16
C ASP A 80 -40.33 13.46 38.60
N SER A 81 -40.28 13.81 39.89
CA SER A 81 -39.29 14.77 40.38
C SER A 81 -37.88 14.16 40.30
N TYR A 82 -37.08 14.60 39.33
CA TYR A 82 -35.64 14.34 39.23
C TYR A 82 -34.94 14.84 40.50
N GLN A 83 -34.89 14.00 41.53
CA GLN A 83 -34.00 14.23 42.65
C GLN A 83 -32.58 13.99 42.15
N SER A 84 -31.72 15.00 42.27
CA SER A 84 -30.28 14.89 42.06
C SER A 84 -29.73 13.75 42.93
N ARG A 85 -29.51 12.58 42.35
CA ARG A 85 -28.74 11.50 42.95
C ARG A 85 -27.32 11.61 42.41
N MET A 86 -26.42 12.09 43.27
CA MET A 86 -24.99 12.12 42.99
C MET A 86 -24.39 10.81 43.50
N MET A 87 -23.83 10.02 42.60
CA MET A 87 -22.84 8.98 42.91
C MET A 87 -21.72 9.14 41.89
N GLU A 88 -20.55 9.61 42.33
CA GLU A 88 -19.33 9.64 41.53
C GLU A 88 -18.66 8.26 41.63
N ASN A 89 -18.93 7.38 40.66
CA ASN A 89 -18.06 6.25 40.42
C ASN A 89 -17.09 6.67 39.30
N CYS A 90 -15.81 6.84 39.66
CA CYS A 90 -14.74 7.06 38.70
C CYS A 90 -14.02 5.72 38.47
N TYR A 91 -13.82 5.33 37.20
CA TYR A 91 -13.02 4.15 36.86
C TYR A 91 -11.83 4.53 35.98
N PRO A 92 -10.69 3.82 36.09
CA PRO A 92 -9.58 3.98 35.18
C PRO A 92 -9.94 3.44 33.79
N VAL A 93 -9.51 4.15 32.76
CA VAL A 93 -9.67 3.81 31.35
C VAL A 93 -8.27 3.68 30.76
N THR A 94 -7.92 2.50 30.30
CA THR A 94 -6.64 2.25 29.63
C THR A 94 -6.79 2.53 28.14
N THR A 95 -5.96 3.42 27.60
CA THR A 95 -5.96 3.80 26.19
C THR A 95 -4.66 3.33 25.54
N TYR A 96 -4.78 2.53 24.50
CA TYR A 96 -3.67 2.07 23.68
C TYR A 96 -3.52 3.00 22.47
N HIS A 97 -2.29 3.47 22.24
CA HIS A 97 -1.96 4.38 21.16
C HIS A 97 -1.26 3.60 20.06
N TYR A 98 -1.85 3.60 18.87
CA TYR A 98 -1.28 2.97 17.68
C TYR A 98 -0.96 4.03 16.63
N VAL A 99 0.07 3.77 15.85
CA VAL A 99 0.34 4.44 14.58
C VAL A 99 0.07 3.46 13.45
N ASP A 100 -0.88 3.79 12.59
CA ASP A 100 -1.12 3.07 11.35
C ASP A 100 -0.26 3.68 10.25
N ASN A 101 0.53 2.81 9.61
CA ASN A 101 1.40 3.16 8.52
C ASN A 101 0.69 2.85 7.20
N TYR A 102 0.65 3.83 6.32
CA TYR A 102 0.07 3.69 4.98
C TYR A 102 1.10 4.07 3.93
N LEU A 103 1.07 3.33 2.82
CA LEU A 103 1.76 3.68 1.59
C LEU A 103 0.89 4.62 0.79
N VAL A 104 1.50 5.71 0.32
CA VAL A 104 0.82 6.74 -0.47
C VAL A 104 1.42 6.74 -1.87
N TRP A 105 0.64 6.31 -2.85
CA TRP A 105 1.01 6.42 -4.26
C TRP A 105 0.76 7.85 -4.72
N LYS A 106 1.78 8.52 -5.26
CA LYS A 106 1.65 9.88 -5.80
C LYS A 106 1.60 9.83 -7.34
N ILE A 107 0.59 10.46 -7.93
CA ILE A 107 0.51 10.69 -9.37
C ILE A 107 0.66 12.20 -9.58
N ASN A 108 1.69 12.62 -10.32
CA ASN A 108 2.02 14.04 -10.56
C ASN A 108 2.23 14.87 -9.27
N GLY A 109 2.74 14.24 -8.21
CA GLY A 109 2.99 14.89 -6.92
C GLY A 109 1.78 14.92 -5.97
N GLU A 110 0.60 14.48 -6.42
CA GLU A 110 -0.61 14.43 -5.60
C GLU A 110 -0.91 12.99 -5.14
N PRO A 111 -1.34 12.77 -3.88
CA PRO A 111 -1.65 11.45 -3.35
C PRO A 111 -2.93 10.87 -4.00
N ASP A 112 -2.81 9.74 -4.69
CA ASP A 112 -3.90 9.06 -5.41
C ASP A 112 -4.49 7.90 -4.60
N GLN A 113 -3.65 7.03 -4.04
CA GLN A 113 -4.10 5.83 -3.32
C GLN A 113 -3.33 5.59 -2.03
N TRP A 114 -4.06 5.17 -0.98
CA TRP A 114 -3.53 4.83 0.34
C TRP A 114 -3.67 3.32 0.57
N VAL A 115 -2.55 2.61 0.74
CA VAL A 115 -2.53 1.17 1.01
C VAL A 115 -2.02 0.93 2.43
N PHE A 116 -2.80 0.21 3.25
CA PHE A 116 -2.40 -0.12 4.62
C PHE A 116 -1.16 -1.02 4.64
N ALA A 117 -0.09 -0.59 5.33
CA ALA A 117 1.15 -1.34 5.47
C ALA A 117 1.23 -2.11 6.80
N GLY A 118 0.74 -1.51 7.89
CA GLY A 118 0.75 -2.14 9.21
C GLY A 118 0.57 -1.14 10.36
N SER A 119 0.33 -1.65 11.56
CA SER A 119 0.13 -0.85 12.78
C SER A 119 1.27 -1.04 13.77
N THR A 120 1.65 0.02 14.49
CA THR A 120 2.68 0.00 15.54
C THR A 120 2.12 0.56 16.84
N LEU A 121 2.19 -0.21 17.93
CA LEU A 121 1.84 0.29 19.27
C LEU A 121 2.90 1.30 19.72
N THR A 122 2.53 2.56 19.92
CA THR A 122 3.45 3.65 20.32
C THR A 122 3.39 4.00 21.79
N GLY A 123 2.32 3.59 22.50
CA GLY A 123 2.21 3.85 23.92
C GLY A 123 0.91 3.37 24.54
N ILE A 124 0.85 3.47 25.87
CA ILE A 124 -0.32 3.14 26.67
C ILE A 124 -0.50 4.28 27.69
N SER A 125 -1.71 4.82 27.81
CA SER A 125 -2.04 5.85 28.81
C SER A 125 -3.26 5.45 29.63
N VAL A 126 -3.29 5.81 30.92
CA VAL A 126 -4.42 5.56 31.79
C VAL A 126 -5.04 6.89 32.23
N SER A 127 -6.35 7.04 32.06
CA SER A 127 -7.11 8.23 32.50
C SER A 127 -8.28 7.82 33.39
N GLN A 128 -8.65 8.62 34.39
CA GLN A 128 -9.88 8.37 35.15
C GLN A 128 -11.08 9.03 34.46
N LEU A 129 -12.13 8.24 34.23
CA LEU A 129 -13.41 8.72 33.75
C LEU A 129 -14.41 8.66 34.90
N CYS A 130 -14.95 9.81 35.29
CA CYS A 130 -15.99 9.92 36.31
C CYS A 130 -17.34 10.05 35.62
N GLU A 131 -18.26 9.13 35.87
CA GLU A 131 -19.60 9.23 35.32
C GLU A 131 -20.39 10.34 36.04
N SER A 132 -20.87 11.31 35.27
CA SER A 132 -21.95 12.21 35.70
C SER A 132 -23.12 12.06 34.74
N TYR A 133 -24.33 12.18 35.29
CA TYR A 133 -25.63 11.78 34.74
C TYR A 133 -25.79 11.89 33.20
N TRP A 134 -26.18 10.76 32.58
CA TRP A 134 -27.03 10.63 31.39
C TRP A 134 -26.74 11.57 30.18
N LEU A 135 -25.98 11.06 29.21
CA LEU A 135 -26.08 11.46 27.81
C LEU A 135 -26.94 10.42 27.08
N PRO A 136 -27.97 10.78 26.29
CA PRO A 136 -28.47 9.86 25.28
C PRO A 136 -27.35 9.60 24.26
N ASP A 137 -27.14 8.32 23.99
CA ASP A 137 -26.13 7.77 23.10
C ASP A 137 -26.21 8.45 21.71
N LEU A 138 -25.20 9.26 21.37
CA LEU A 138 -25.03 9.86 20.04
C LEU A 138 -24.35 8.84 19.13
N ASN A 139 -25.07 7.77 18.81
CA ASN A 139 -24.63 6.78 17.84
C ASN A 139 -24.86 7.35 16.42
N ILE A 140 -23.92 8.18 15.96
CA ILE A 140 -23.73 8.47 14.54
C ILE A 140 -22.55 7.64 14.06
N GLY A 141 -22.86 6.50 13.45
CA GLY A 141 -21.90 5.78 12.63
C GLY A 141 -21.55 6.59 11.39
N GLY A 142 -20.24 6.78 11.16
CA GLY A 142 -19.68 7.05 9.84
C GLY A 142 -18.78 8.28 9.74
N GLY A 143 -17.59 8.05 9.17
CA GLY A 143 -16.85 9.07 8.41
C GLY A 143 -15.51 9.46 9.02
N GLY A 144 -14.43 8.86 8.50
CA GLY A 144 -13.06 9.20 8.89
C GLY A 144 -12.68 10.65 8.60
N ASN A 145 -12.00 11.25 9.56
CA ASN A 145 -10.92 12.21 9.37
C ASN A 145 -10.04 12.19 10.63
N SER A 146 -8.78 12.58 10.46
CA SER A 146 -7.66 12.44 11.41
C SER A 146 -8.02 12.72 12.88
N GLY A 147 -7.78 11.71 13.74
CA GLY A 147 -7.84 11.85 15.21
C GLY A 147 -9.07 11.26 15.92
N GLY A 148 -9.77 10.30 15.33
CA GLY A 148 -10.97 9.69 15.92
C GLY A 148 -10.67 8.60 16.97
N TYR A 149 -11.43 8.60 18.07
CA TYR A 149 -11.50 7.51 19.03
C TYR A 149 -12.41 6.39 18.51
N TYR A 150 -11.92 5.15 18.44
CA TYR A 150 -12.74 4.00 18.02
C TYR A 150 -13.09 3.13 19.23
N THR A 151 -14.38 2.80 19.37
CA THR A 151 -14.87 1.85 20.39
C THR A 151 -15.07 0.43 19.85
N ASN A 152 -14.98 0.23 18.54
CA ASN A 152 -15.04 -1.10 17.93
C ASN A 152 -14.19 -1.16 16.65
N PRO A 153 -12.88 -1.43 16.75
CA PRO A 153 -12.06 -1.62 15.57
C PRO A 153 -12.47 -2.92 14.88
N GLY A 154 -12.52 -2.95 13.55
CA GLY A 154 -12.78 -4.18 12.79
C GLY A 154 -11.80 -5.31 13.17
N ASN A 155 -12.08 -6.54 12.71
CA ASN A 155 -11.37 -7.79 13.04
C ASN A 155 -9.86 -7.87 12.65
N SER A 156 -9.11 -6.76 12.63
CA SER A 156 -7.66 -6.77 12.39
C SER A 156 -6.91 -7.35 13.60
N PRO A 157 -5.92 -8.25 13.39
CA PRO A 157 -5.16 -8.88 14.47
C PRO A 157 -4.42 -7.88 15.37
N ALA A 158 -4.06 -6.71 14.83
CA ALA A 158 -3.29 -5.69 15.56
C ALA A 158 -4.07 -5.03 16.72
N TYR A 159 -5.40 -5.13 16.72
CA TYR A 159 -6.28 -4.51 17.72
C TYR A 159 -6.93 -5.55 18.67
N GLN A 160 -6.32 -6.73 18.81
CA GLN A 160 -6.84 -7.79 19.67
C GLN A 160 -6.60 -7.56 21.16
N ASP A 161 -5.72 -6.64 21.55
CA ASP A 161 -5.35 -6.45 22.96
C ASP A 161 -6.53 -5.99 23.84
N CYS A 162 -7.46 -5.15 23.34
CA CYS A 162 -8.75 -4.86 23.98
C CYS A 162 -9.79 -5.98 23.90
N GLN A 163 -9.67 -6.91 22.95
CA GLN A 163 -10.72 -7.91 22.69
C GLN A 163 -10.61 -9.13 23.60
N SER A 164 -9.55 -9.23 24.42
CA SER A 164 -9.26 -10.42 25.21
C SER A 164 -10.22 -10.69 26.39
N ASN A 165 -11.16 -9.78 26.70
CA ASN A 165 -12.19 -10.02 27.72
C ASN A 165 -13.65 -9.99 27.23
N SER A 166 -13.92 -9.68 25.95
CA SER A 166 -15.30 -9.68 25.45
C SER A 166 -15.59 -10.98 24.71
N ASN A 167 -16.32 -11.89 25.36
CA ASN A 167 -16.90 -13.07 24.73
C ASN A 167 -17.62 -12.72 23.42
N LYS A 168 -17.42 -13.57 22.41
CA LYS A 168 -18.04 -13.52 21.08
C LYS A 168 -19.56 -13.45 21.20
N ASN A 169 -20.13 -12.28 20.88
CA ASN A 169 -21.48 -12.01 20.32
C ASN A 169 -21.98 -10.67 20.87
N TYR A 170 -21.55 -9.56 20.26
CA TYR A 170 -22.06 -8.23 20.62
C TYR A 170 -22.81 -7.61 19.44
N GLN A 171 -24.11 -7.90 19.38
CA GLN A 171 -25.10 -6.93 18.94
C GLN A 171 -25.67 -6.30 20.22
N GLY A 172 -25.26 -5.05 20.47
CA GLY A 172 -25.85 -4.09 21.41
C GLY A 172 -26.44 -4.64 22.71
N ARG A 173 -25.65 -4.69 23.78
CA ARG A 173 -26.07 -4.44 25.18
C ARG A 173 -24.92 -4.62 26.16
N TYR A 174 -24.68 -3.58 26.97
CA TYR A 174 -23.88 -3.55 28.21
C TYR A 174 -22.43 -4.05 28.12
N VAL A 175 -21.48 -3.15 27.85
CA VAL A 175 -20.07 -3.40 28.20
C VAL A 175 -19.99 -3.46 29.73
N GLU A 176 -19.53 -4.57 30.29
CA GLU A 176 -19.34 -4.73 31.74
C GLU A 176 -18.40 -3.63 32.28
N GLU A 177 -18.80 -3.04 33.41
CA GLU A 177 -18.35 -1.74 33.94
C GLU A 177 -16.91 -1.71 34.50
N ASP A 178 -16.14 -2.80 34.44
CA ASP A 178 -14.94 -2.94 35.28
C ASP A 178 -13.60 -2.59 34.60
N ASN A 179 -13.53 -2.34 33.28
CA ASN A 179 -12.32 -1.78 32.64
C ASN A 179 -12.55 -1.43 31.15
N PRO A 180 -13.11 -0.26 30.79
CA PRO A 180 -13.22 0.12 29.40
C PRO A 180 -11.84 0.45 28.85
N CYS A 181 -11.47 -0.18 27.75
CA CYS A 181 -10.24 0.13 27.03
C CYS A 181 -10.58 0.90 25.74
N LYS A 182 -9.70 1.83 25.35
CA LYS A 182 -9.86 2.70 24.18
C LYS A 182 -8.66 2.60 23.25
N TYR A 183 -8.89 2.88 21.98
CA TYR A 183 -7.83 3.01 20.97
C TYR A 183 -7.74 4.43 20.45
N VAL A 184 -6.52 4.95 20.35
CA VAL A 184 -6.18 6.16 19.61
C VAL A 184 -5.28 5.74 18.45
N ILE A 185 -5.74 5.97 17.22
CA ILE A 185 -5.00 5.62 16.00
C ILE A 185 -4.54 6.91 15.35
N THR A 186 -3.21 7.04 15.19
CA THR A 186 -2.59 8.11 14.41
C THR A 186 -2.18 7.55 13.07
N VAL A 187 -2.45 8.27 11.98
CA VAL A 187 -2.07 7.85 10.63
C VAL A 187 -0.73 8.49 10.29
N ASN A 188 0.26 7.67 9.93
CA ASN A 188 1.55 8.14 9.44
C ASN A 188 1.73 7.73 7.96
N PRO A 189 1.73 8.69 7.02
CA PRO A 189 2.10 8.41 5.65
C PRO A 189 3.60 8.11 5.58
N ILE A 190 3.95 6.95 5.03
CA ILE A 190 5.34 6.66 4.71
C ILE A 190 5.65 7.30 3.37
N GLU A 191 6.54 8.29 3.38
CA GLU A 191 7.08 8.91 2.17
C GLU A 191 8.54 8.51 2.02
N CYS A 192 8.85 7.76 0.96
CA CYS A 192 10.23 7.50 0.59
C CYS A 192 10.79 8.67 -0.23
N GLY A 193 12.09 8.96 -0.05
CA GLY A 193 12.78 9.99 -0.83
C GLY A 193 12.84 9.62 -2.32
N GLU A 194 13.11 10.59 -3.19
CA GLU A 194 13.27 10.34 -4.63
C GLU A 194 14.28 9.21 -4.89
N GLY A 195 13.87 8.21 -5.68
CA GLY A 195 14.67 7.02 -5.96
C GLY A 195 14.66 5.97 -4.86
N TYR A 196 13.69 5.98 -3.94
CA TYR A 196 13.47 4.94 -2.93
C TYR A 196 11.99 4.50 -2.91
N GLU A 197 11.74 3.20 -2.75
CA GLU A 197 10.41 2.61 -2.55
C GLU A 197 10.33 1.90 -1.20
N TYR A 198 9.15 1.84 -0.58
CA TYR A 198 9.00 1.17 0.73
C TYR A 198 8.86 -0.34 0.56
N ASP A 199 9.78 -1.09 1.16
CA ASP A 199 9.66 -2.55 1.27
C ASP A 199 8.88 -2.89 2.54
N SER A 200 7.68 -3.46 2.36
CA SER A 200 6.79 -3.84 3.47
C SER A 200 7.28 -5.05 4.27
N ILE A 201 8.21 -5.84 3.74
CA ILE A 201 8.83 -6.98 4.42
C ILE A 201 9.98 -6.49 5.32
N LEU A 202 10.76 -5.52 4.84
CA LEU A 202 11.89 -4.95 5.59
C LEU A 202 11.48 -3.82 6.53
N GLY A 203 10.36 -3.14 6.24
CA GLY A 203 9.87 -2.01 7.03
C GLY A 203 10.66 -0.73 6.82
N GLU A 204 11.34 -0.58 5.68
CA GLU A 204 12.18 0.58 5.38
C GLU A 204 12.10 0.98 3.90
N CYS A 205 12.46 2.23 3.61
CA CYS A 205 12.61 2.73 2.24
C CYS A 205 13.94 2.24 1.65
N VAL A 206 13.86 1.57 0.50
CA VAL A 206 14.97 0.92 -0.19
C VAL A 206 15.14 1.53 -1.58
N GLU A 207 16.38 1.62 -2.04
CA GLU A 207 16.75 2.29 -3.30
C GLU A 207 16.04 1.63 -4.50
N GLU A 208 15.36 2.44 -5.32
CA GLU A 208 14.62 2.00 -6.50
C GLU A 208 15.61 1.55 -7.58
N ILE A 209 15.55 0.27 -7.90
CA ILE A 209 16.35 -0.30 -8.98
C ILE A 209 15.64 -0.03 -10.30
N VAL A 210 16.16 0.94 -11.04
CA VAL A 210 15.67 1.26 -12.39
C VAL A 210 16.41 0.42 -13.43
N VAL A 211 15.65 -0.38 -14.19
CA VAL A 211 16.15 -1.00 -15.42
C VAL A 211 15.87 -0.04 -16.56
N VAL A 212 16.92 0.34 -17.28
CA VAL A 212 16.82 1.29 -18.40
C VAL A 212 16.27 0.63 -19.67
N SER A 213 15.65 1.46 -20.51
CA SER A 213 15.23 1.10 -21.87
C SER A 213 16.44 0.70 -22.75
N PRO A 214 16.22 -0.02 -23.86
CA PRO A 214 17.31 -0.42 -24.76
C PRO A 214 17.98 0.77 -25.46
N ASP A 215 19.23 0.58 -25.88
CA ASP A 215 20.01 1.59 -26.60
C ASP A 215 19.77 1.51 -28.13
N ASP A 216 19.57 0.32 -28.70
CA ASP A 216 19.42 0.08 -30.15
C ASP A 216 18.29 -0.94 -30.46
N PRO A 217 17.02 -0.58 -30.16
CA PRO A 217 15.91 -1.50 -30.27
C PRO A 217 15.75 -2.08 -31.68
N ILE A 218 15.36 -3.35 -31.73
CA ILE A 218 15.06 -4.05 -32.97
C ILE A 218 13.62 -3.75 -33.37
N GLU A 219 13.42 -2.80 -34.30
CA GLU A 219 12.09 -2.38 -34.76
C GLU A 219 11.20 -3.51 -35.30
N ASN A 220 11.81 -4.54 -35.89
CA ASN A 220 11.09 -5.69 -36.42
C ASN A 220 11.92 -6.96 -36.24
N LEU A 221 11.61 -7.71 -35.19
CA LEU A 221 12.34 -8.94 -34.85
C LEU A 221 12.18 -10.03 -35.91
N GLU A 222 11.04 -10.12 -36.59
CA GLU A 222 10.85 -11.08 -37.68
C GLU A 222 11.83 -10.84 -38.83
N LYS A 223 12.03 -9.58 -39.22
CA LYS A 223 13.00 -9.18 -40.25
C LYS A 223 14.43 -9.44 -39.78
N PHE A 224 14.74 -9.10 -38.53
CA PHE A 224 16.05 -9.33 -37.93
C PHE A 224 16.45 -10.82 -37.88
N LEU A 225 15.49 -11.72 -37.62
CA LEU A 225 15.69 -13.17 -37.62
C LEU A 225 15.47 -13.82 -39.00
N GLY A 226 15.08 -13.05 -40.02
CA GLY A 226 14.54 -13.54 -41.29
C GLY A 226 15.53 -14.33 -42.17
N CYS A 227 16.84 -14.14 -41.96
CA CYS A 227 17.91 -14.84 -42.68
C CYS A 227 18.28 -16.18 -42.04
N LEU A 228 17.67 -16.54 -40.91
CA LEU A 228 17.83 -17.87 -40.33
C LEU A 228 17.04 -18.90 -41.14
N ASP A 229 17.74 -19.86 -41.73
CA ASP A 229 17.19 -21.02 -42.39
C ASP A 229 16.63 -21.99 -41.34
N LYS A 230 15.30 -21.93 -41.15
CA LYS A 230 14.54 -22.77 -40.22
C LYS A 230 14.58 -24.26 -40.56
N THR A 231 15.10 -24.65 -41.72
CA THR A 231 15.28 -26.06 -42.12
C THR A 231 16.62 -26.64 -41.66
N LYS A 232 17.55 -25.80 -41.20
CA LYS A 232 18.89 -26.20 -40.73
C LYS A 232 19.10 -25.93 -39.25
N GLY A 233 20.06 -26.64 -38.66
CA GLY A 233 20.53 -26.35 -37.30
C GLY A 233 21.29 -25.04 -37.21
N ALA A 234 21.60 -24.61 -35.98
CA ALA A 234 22.38 -23.41 -35.68
C ALA A 234 23.27 -23.63 -34.46
N THR A 235 24.20 -22.72 -34.20
CA THR A 235 24.93 -22.65 -32.94
C THR A 235 24.36 -21.52 -32.11
N VAL A 236 23.94 -21.82 -30.89
CA VAL A 236 23.36 -20.83 -29.97
C VAL A 236 24.28 -20.67 -28.77
N THR A 237 24.52 -19.42 -28.39
CA THR A 237 25.25 -19.07 -27.17
C THR A 237 24.34 -18.29 -26.24
N ILE A 238 24.27 -18.71 -24.99
CA ILE A 238 23.59 -18.02 -23.91
C ILE A 238 24.63 -17.24 -23.10
N TYR A 239 24.35 -15.99 -22.75
CA TYR A 239 25.24 -15.11 -22.02
C TYR A 239 24.61 -14.62 -20.73
N ALA A 240 25.45 -14.38 -19.72
CA ALA A 240 25.06 -13.65 -18.52
C ALA A 240 26.13 -12.64 -18.11
N LYS A 241 25.74 -11.37 -18.02
CA LYS A 241 26.46 -10.29 -17.35
C LYS A 241 25.89 -10.15 -15.95
N GLN A 242 26.51 -10.83 -15.00
CA GLN A 242 26.18 -10.70 -13.58
C GLN A 242 26.49 -9.28 -13.05
N PRO A 243 25.68 -8.69 -12.14
CA PRO A 243 26.04 -7.44 -11.44
C PRO A 243 27.38 -7.55 -10.73
N ASN A 244 27.53 -8.62 -9.95
CA ASN A 244 28.77 -8.98 -9.30
C ASN A 244 29.04 -10.49 -9.50
N PRO A 245 30.04 -10.87 -10.33
CA PRO A 245 30.31 -12.27 -10.62
C PRO A 245 30.83 -13.07 -9.41
N ASN A 246 31.32 -12.39 -8.37
CA ASN A 246 31.83 -12.98 -7.12
C ASN A 246 30.75 -13.07 -6.02
N LYS A 247 29.69 -12.27 -6.12
CA LYS A 247 28.59 -12.22 -5.15
C LYS A 247 27.22 -12.30 -5.85
N PRO A 248 26.87 -13.46 -6.44
CA PRO A 248 25.70 -13.61 -7.30
C PRO A 248 24.34 -13.48 -6.61
N SER A 249 24.31 -13.51 -5.27
CA SER A 249 23.10 -13.35 -4.45
C SER A 249 22.99 -11.96 -3.81
N THR A 250 24.00 -11.09 -3.99
CA THR A 250 23.92 -9.72 -3.49
C THR A 250 22.83 -8.98 -4.27
N PRO A 251 21.95 -8.22 -3.58
CA PRO A 251 21.00 -7.35 -4.23
C PRO A 251 21.65 -6.49 -5.31
N ALA A 252 20.92 -6.29 -6.40
CA ALA A 252 21.28 -5.24 -7.34
C ALA A 252 21.20 -3.88 -6.61
N THR A 253 22.03 -2.93 -7.02
CA THR A 253 22.06 -1.55 -6.50
C THR A 253 22.17 -0.61 -7.69
N LEU A 254 21.94 0.70 -7.51
CA LEU A 254 22.18 1.67 -8.59
C LEU A 254 23.61 1.57 -9.15
N GLU A 255 24.59 1.32 -8.29
CA GLU A 255 26.02 1.23 -8.67
C GLU A 255 26.35 -0.01 -9.52
N ASN A 256 25.78 -1.18 -9.19
CA ASN A 256 26.12 -2.44 -9.87
C ASN A 256 25.09 -2.86 -10.94
N GLY A 257 23.91 -2.22 -10.96
CA GLY A 257 22.78 -2.55 -11.81
C GLY A 257 22.20 -3.94 -11.59
N VAL A 258 21.20 -4.31 -12.39
CA VAL A 258 20.57 -5.65 -12.37
C VAL A 258 21.34 -6.71 -13.15
N GLY A 259 22.32 -6.29 -13.94
CA GLY A 259 23.02 -7.15 -14.89
C GLY A 259 22.19 -7.39 -16.15
N HIS A 260 22.55 -8.39 -16.95
CA HIS A 260 21.82 -8.71 -18.17
C HIS A 260 22.00 -10.18 -18.59
N ALA A 261 21.03 -10.75 -19.28
CA ALA A 261 21.09 -12.08 -19.87
C ALA A 261 20.48 -12.04 -21.28
N PHE A 262 21.19 -12.64 -22.24
CA PHE A 262 20.87 -12.51 -23.66
C PHE A 262 21.45 -13.71 -24.44
N ILE A 263 21.18 -13.77 -25.73
CA ILE A 263 21.61 -14.88 -26.59
C ILE A 263 22.28 -14.39 -27.88
N THR A 264 23.04 -15.29 -28.50
CA THR A 264 23.46 -15.16 -29.90
C THR A 264 23.06 -16.41 -30.66
N ILE A 265 22.45 -16.23 -31.84
CA ILE A 265 22.24 -17.30 -32.83
C ILE A 265 23.26 -17.12 -33.95
N SER A 266 24.04 -18.16 -34.24
CA SER A 266 24.99 -18.22 -35.35
C SER A 266 24.59 -19.29 -36.35
N GLN A 267 24.39 -18.91 -37.61
CA GLN A 267 24.06 -19.84 -38.70
C GLN A 267 24.69 -19.37 -40.01
N GLY A 268 25.61 -20.16 -40.56
CA GLY A 268 26.38 -19.76 -41.74
C GLY A 268 27.22 -18.52 -41.45
N GLU A 269 27.01 -17.45 -42.21
CA GLU A 269 27.68 -16.17 -42.00
C GLU A 269 26.97 -15.24 -41.00
N HIS A 270 25.70 -15.53 -40.69
CA HIS A 270 24.88 -14.68 -39.82
C HIS A 270 25.18 -14.93 -38.35
N ARG A 271 25.22 -13.83 -37.60
CA ARG A 271 25.41 -13.78 -36.16
C ARG A 271 24.45 -12.74 -35.60
N LEU A 272 23.50 -13.19 -34.80
CA LEU A 272 22.40 -12.36 -34.30
C LEU A 272 22.41 -12.42 -32.77
N SER A 273 23.02 -11.40 -32.14
CA SER A 273 23.11 -11.21 -30.70
C SER A 273 22.01 -10.25 -30.25
N TYR A 274 21.12 -10.71 -29.36
CA TYR A 274 19.96 -9.95 -28.91
C TYR A 274 19.41 -10.47 -27.57
N GLY A 275 18.60 -9.63 -26.94
CA GLY A 275 18.09 -9.84 -25.59
C GLY A 275 16.82 -9.03 -25.35
N PHE A 276 16.13 -9.36 -24.26
CA PHE A 276 14.83 -8.81 -23.91
C PHE A 276 14.96 -7.67 -22.92
N TYR A 277 14.32 -6.54 -23.20
CA TYR A 277 14.41 -5.28 -22.47
C TYR A 277 13.03 -4.67 -22.21
N PRO A 278 12.90 -3.79 -21.22
CA PRO A 278 11.70 -2.97 -21.10
C PRO A 278 11.73 -1.84 -22.14
N GLU A 279 10.62 -1.54 -22.80
CA GLU A 279 10.51 -0.44 -23.78
C GLU A 279 10.82 0.92 -23.13
N LYS A 280 10.46 1.06 -21.85
CA LYS A 280 10.70 2.26 -21.03
C LYS A 280 11.46 1.88 -19.78
N GLY A 281 12.18 2.85 -19.19
CA GLY A 281 12.80 2.62 -17.89
C GLY A 281 11.74 2.29 -16.82
N ILE A 282 11.95 1.22 -16.05
CA ILE A 282 11.02 0.77 -15.00
C ILE A 282 11.74 0.45 -13.69
N GLY A 283 11.07 0.72 -12.56
CA GLY A 283 11.39 0.19 -11.24
C GLY A 283 10.93 -1.25 -11.04
N TYR A 284 11.02 -1.76 -9.79
CA TYR A 284 10.74 -3.17 -9.51
C TYR A 284 9.24 -3.53 -9.57
N PHE A 285 8.34 -2.66 -9.09
CA PHE A 285 6.89 -2.97 -9.07
C PHE A 285 6.14 -2.60 -10.36
N ASN A 286 6.86 -2.07 -11.35
CA ASN A 286 6.27 -1.56 -12.59
C ASN A 286 6.41 -2.58 -13.72
N ALA A 287 5.48 -2.51 -14.66
CA ALA A 287 5.50 -3.25 -15.91
C ALA A 287 5.52 -2.27 -17.09
N THR A 288 6.11 -2.68 -18.20
CA THR A 288 6.00 -1.95 -19.47
C THR A 288 5.99 -2.93 -20.64
N ALA A 289 5.72 -2.46 -21.86
CA ALA A 289 5.87 -3.31 -23.03
C ALA A 289 7.33 -3.80 -23.12
N GLY A 290 7.54 -5.06 -23.43
CA GLY A 290 8.86 -5.58 -23.71
C GLY A 290 9.27 -5.31 -25.15
N ILE A 291 10.58 -5.27 -25.39
CA ILE A 291 11.17 -5.08 -26.72
C ILE A 291 12.51 -5.82 -26.81
N MET A 292 12.86 -6.34 -27.99
CA MET A 292 14.20 -6.87 -28.22
C MET A 292 15.21 -5.78 -28.59
N ASP A 293 16.43 -5.90 -28.06
CA ASP A 293 17.56 -5.02 -28.33
C ASP A 293 18.73 -5.79 -28.95
N ARG A 294 19.61 -5.08 -29.66
CA ARG A 294 20.85 -5.65 -30.16
C ARG A 294 21.87 -5.76 -29.02
N ASN A 295 22.32 -6.98 -28.75
CA ASN A 295 23.40 -7.24 -27.78
C ASN A 295 24.73 -7.57 -28.46
N GLU A 296 25.04 -6.87 -29.54
CA GLU A 296 26.32 -7.03 -30.21
C GLU A 296 27.43 -6.30 -29.44
N ASN A 297 28.64 -6.86 -29.43
CA ASN A 297 29.78 -6.28 -28.70
C ASN A 297 29.49 -6.00 -27.20
N TYR A 298 28.58 -6.77 -26.60
CA TYR A 298 28.13 -6.58 -25.23
C TYR A 298 28.95 -7.42 -24.24
N PRO A 299 29.41 -6.85 -23.10
CA PRO A 299 30.22 -7.58 -22.13
C PRO A 299 29.43 -8.66 -21.39
N TYR A 300 30.08 -9.77 -21.08
CA TYR A 300 29.51 -10.88 -20.32
C TYR A 300 30.54 -11.51 -19.37
N HIS A 301 30.05 -12.20 -18.34
CA HIS A 301 30.89 -12.88 -17.34
C HIS A 301 30.95 -14.40 -17.54
N VAL A 302 29.91 -14.98 -18.13
CA VAL A 302 29.85 -16.41 -18.47
C VAL A 302 29.02 -16.59 -19.72
N SER A 303 29.38 -17.60 -20.51
CA SER A 303 28.55 -18.06 -21.63
C SER A 303 28.54 -19.57 -21.76
N VAL A 304 27.46 -20.11 -22.34
CA VAL A 304 27.33 -21.52 -22.70
C VAL A 304 26.87 -21.62 -24.15
N THR A 305 27.60 -22.38 -24.96
CA THR A 305 27.36 -22.53 -26.40
C THR A 305 26.97 -23.96 -26.72
N LYS A 306 25.97 -24.16 -27.58
CA LYS A 306 25.54 -25.48 -28.06
C LYS A 306 25.02 -25.43 -29.49
N THR A 307 25.32 -26.47 -30.27
CA THR A 307 24.71 -26.67 -31.58
C THR A 307 23.34 -27.34 -31.44
N ILE A 308 22.36 -26.85 -32.19
CA ILE A 308 20.95 -27.25 -32.10
C ILE A 308 20.42 -27.71 -33.46
N SER A 309 19.33 -28.50 -33.46
CA SER A 309 18.62 -28.90 -34.67
C SER A 309 17.76 -27.77 -35.23
N SER A 310 17.24 -27.97 -36.45
CA SER A 310 16.28 -27.08 -37.09
C SER A 310 14.95 -26.93 -36.33
N SER A 311 14.46 -28.03 -35.75
CA SER A 311 13.26 -28.01 -34.89
C SER A 311 13.49 -27.16 -33.63
N THR A 312 14.64 -27.31 -32.97
CA THR A 312 15.01 -26.49 -31.83
C THR A 312 15.19 -25.01 -32.22
N LEU A 313 15.78 -24.74 -33.39
CA LEU A 313 15.93 -23.38 -33.90
C LEU A 313 14.57 -22.72 -34.13
N SER A 314 13.64 -23.45 -34.74
CA SER A 314 12.28 -22.96 -34.99
C SER A 314 11.55 -22.59 -33.69
N ASN A 315 11.71 -23.43 -32.65
CA ASN A 315 11.15 -23.15 -31.33
C ASN A 315 11.82 -21.94 -30.65
N LEU A 316 13.12 -21.76 -30.85
CA LEU A 316 13.86 -20.61 -30.30
C LEU A 316 13.45 -19.30 -30.98
N ILE A 317 13.24 -19.31 -32.30
CA ILE A 317 12.71 -18.16 -33.02
C ILE A 317 11.31 -17.83 -32.51
N LYS A 318 10.44 -18.83 -32.35
CA LYS A 318 9.09 -18.64 -31.80
C LYS A 318 9.12 -17.96 -30.43
N VAL A 319 9.93 -18.47 -29.48
CA VAL A 319 9.98 -17.85 -28.15
C VAL A 319 10.53 -16.42 -28.19
N SER A 320 11.43 -16.13 -29.13
CA SER A 320 11.96 -14.77 -29.29
C SER A 320 10.85 -13.81 -29.74
N LEU A 321 10.04 -14.22 -30.72
CA LEU A 321 8.89 -13.44 -31.19
C LEU A 321 7.80 -13.32 -30.11
N ASP A 322 7.55 -14.38 -29.35
CA ASP A 322 6.58 -14.34 -28.25
C ASP A 322 7.00 -13.26 -27.21
N TYR A 323 8.28 -13.21 -26.83
CA TYR A 323 8.79 -12.21 -25.89
C TYR A 323 8.76 -10.77 -26.44
N ASP A 324 9.01 -10.56 -27.74
CA ASP A 324 8.99 -9.24 -28.38
C ASP A 324 7.62 -8.53 -28.29
N THR A 325 6.57 -9.26 -27.94
CA THR A 325 5.20 -8.74 -27.77
C THR A 325 4.71 -8.81 -26.33
N ALA A 326 5.55 -9.29 -25.41
CA ALA A 326 5.17 -9.57 -24.03
C ALA A 326 5.53 -8.40 -23.10
N GLU A 327 4.89 -8.32 -21.94
CA GLU A 327 5.23 -7.30 -20.94
C GLU A 327 6.59 -7.60 -20.29
N TYR A 328 7.35 -6.56 -19.99
CA TYR A 328 8.56 -6.65 -19.20
C TYR A 328 8.25 -6.28 -17.75
N GLU A 329 8.57 -7.20 -16.84
CA GLU A 329 8.38 -7.10 -15.40
C GLU A 329 9.62 -7.65 -14.69
N LEU A 330 10.24 -6.86 -13.82
CA LEU A 330 11.52 -7.25 -13.21
C LEU A 330 11.39 -8.52 -12.33
N GLN A 331 10.26 -8.70 -11.67
CA GLN A 331 9.96 -9.82 -10.78
C GLN A 331 9.58 -11.13 -11.51
N ALA A 332 8.99 -11.05 -12.69
CA ALA A 332 8.31 -12.18 -13.32
C ALA A 332 8.75 -12.48 -14.75
N GLN A 333 8.96 -11.44 -15.58
CA GLN A 333 9.23 -11.59 -17.00
C GLN A 333 10.28 -10.58 -17.46
N ASN A 334 11.54 -10.97 -17.32
CA ASN A 334 12.68 -10.10 -17.59
C ASN A 334 13.71 -10.78 -18.53
N CYS A 335 14.83 -10.11 -18.79
CA CYS A 335 15.93 -10.62 -19.62
C CYS A 335 16.41 -12.05 -19.23
N THR A 336 16.38 -12.37 -17.94
CA THR A 336 16.76 -13.67 -17.40
C THR A 336 15.70 -14.74 -17.69
N ASN A 337 14.40 -14.42 -17.59
CA ASN A 337 13.34 -15.38 -17.94
C ASN A 337 13.42 -15.74 -19.43
N PHE A 338 13.68 -14.76 -20.30
CA PHE A 338 13.96 -14.99 -21.72
C PHE A 338 15.16 -15.95 -21.90
N ALA A 339 16.29 -15.65 -21.27
CA ALA A 339 17.49 -16.48 -21.39
C ALA A 339 17.32 -17.89 -20.81
N ILE A 340 16.54 -18.06 -19.74
CA ILE A 340 16.17 -19.37 -19.16
C ILE A 340 15.30 -20.14 -20.15
N SER A 341 14.31 -19.49 -20.76
CA SER A 341 13.42 -20.10 -21.75
C SER A 341 14.20 -20.57 -22.98
N ALA A 342 15.07 -19.72 -23.52
CA ALA A 342 16.00 -20.06 -24.58
C ALA A 342 16.92 -21.22 -24.20
N SER A 343 17.49 -21.19 -22.98
CA SER A 343 18.36 -22.25 -22.46
C SER A 343 17.66 -23.60 -22.42
N ARG A 344 16.41 -23.65 -21.93
CA ARG A 344 15.60 -24.87 -21.89
C ARG A 344 15.31 -25.40 -23.29
N ILE A 345 14.96 -24.53 -24.24
CA ILE A 345 14.69 -24.90 -25.63
C ILE A 345 15.93 -25.55 -26.27
N ILE A 346 17.12 -25.00 -26.04
CA ILE A 346 18.36 -25.59 -26.55
C ILE A 346 18.83 -26.82 -25.75
N GLY A 347 18.07 -27.23 -24.73
CA GLY A 347 18.31 -28.43 -23.92
C GLY A 347 19.40 -28.25 -22.87
N LEU A 348 19.58 -27.03 -22.35
CA LEU A 348 20.23 -26.80 -21.06
C LEU A 348 19.16 -27.01 -19.98
N ASN A 349 19.27 -28.07 -19.18
CA ASN A 349 18.30 -28.43 -18.14
C ASN A 349 18.35 -27.45 -16.95
N ILE A 350 17.92 -26.21 -17.18
CA ILE A 350 17.92 -25.14 -16.18
C ILE A 350 16.58 -25.11 -15.46
N THR A 351 16.63 -25.25 -14.14
CA THR A 351 15.46 -25.08 -13.27
C THR A 351 15.41 -23.63 -12.81
N GLU A 352 14.31 -22.94 -13.07
CA GLU A 352 14.17 -21.49 -12.81
C GLU A 352 14.34 -21.13 -11.33
N SER A 353 13.91 -22.00 -10.42
CA SER A 353 14.07 -21.80 -8.97
C SER A 353 15.52 -21.58 -8.53
N VAL A 354 16.51 -22.16 -9.23
CA VAL A 354 17.94 -21.96 -8.89
C VAL A 354 18.48 -20.62 -9.38
N CYS A 355 17.74 -19.96 -10.28
CA CYS A 355 18.04 -18.66 -10.85
C CYS A 355 17.31 -17.51 -10.14
N ILE A 356 16.45 -17.81 -9.15
CA ILE A 356 15.78 -16.78 -8.36
C ILE A 356 16.77 -16.13 -7.38
N GLY A 357 16.86 -14.80 -7.44
CA GLY A 357 17.69 -13.95 -6.59
C GLY A 357 16.88 -12.82 -5.97
N ASN A 358 17.57 -11.96 -5.22
CA ASN A 358 16.99 -10.78 -4.58
C ASN A 358 17.35 -9.51 -5.37
N TYR A 359 16.37 -8.66 -5.63
CA TYR A 359 16.50 -7.32 -6.21
C TYR A 359 16.53 -6.23 -5.12
N GLY A 360 16.83 -6.57 -3.87
CA GLY A 360 16.78 -5.64 -2.73
C GLY A 360 15.36 -5.45 -2.19
N VAL A 361 14.40 -5.26 -3.10
CA VAL A 361 13.00 -4.93 -2.82
C VAL A 361 12.03 -6.09 -3.10
N GLY A 362 12.57 -7.25 -3.51
CA GLY A 362 11.79 -8.42 -3.88
C GLY A 362 12.61 -9.49 -4.60
N LYS A 363 11.96 -10.53 -5.11
CA LYS A 363 12.63 -11.69 -5.74
C LYS A 363 12.15 -11.92 -7.17
N GLY A 364 13.02 -12.50 -7.98
CA GLY A 364 12.76 -12.85 -9.38
C GLY A 364 13.96 -13.55 -9.99
N ALA A 365 13.86 -13.98 -11.25
CA ALA A 365 15.00 -14.58 -11.96
C ALA A 365 16.06 -13.51 -12.22
N THR A 366 17.27 -13.64 -11.68
CA THR A 366 18.31 -12.60 -11.80
C THR A 366 19.50 -13.03 -12.66
N PRO A 367 20.13 -12.10 -13.40
CA PRO A 367 21.35 -12.37 -14.14
C PRO A 367 22.49 -12.85 -13.22
N GLY A 368 22.54 -12.36 -11.98
CA GLY A 368 23.49 -12.78 -10.95
C GLY A 368 23.42 -14.28 -10.66
N LYS A 369 22.23 -14.78 -10.32
CA LYS A 369 21.98 -16.19 -10.00
C LYS A 369 22.05 -17.08 -11.23
N PHE A 370 21.50 -16.62 -12.36
CA PHE A 370 21.59 -17.31 -13.64
C PHE A 370 23.03 -17.52 -14.09
N GLY A 371 23.85 -16.46 -14.07
CA GLY A 371 25.27 -16.57 -14.42
C GLY A 371 26.05 -17.47 -13.47
N ALA A 372 25.79 -17.42 -12.17
CA ALA A 372 26.41 -18.35 -11.21
C ALA A 372 26.04 -19.80 -11.51
N TYR A 373 24.78 -20.07 -11.85
CA TYR A 373 24.34 -21.41 -12.22
C TYR A 373 24.99 -21.88 -13.53
N LEU A 374 25.02 -21.01 -14.55
CA LEU A 374 25.72 -21.30 -15.81
C LEU A 374 27.20 -21.62 -15.57
N LYS A 375 27.87 -21.06 -14.55
CA LYS A 375 29.27 -21.38 -14.24
C LYS A 375 29.46 -22.81 -13.70
N ILE A 376 28.46 -23.39 -13.04
CA ILE A 376 28.62 -24.64 -12.28
C ILE A 376 27.79 -25.82 -12.81
N MET A 377 26.74 -25.59 -13.60
CA MET A 377 25.86 -26.67 -14.05
C MET A 377 26.61 -27.74 -14.84
N ASN A 378 26.08 -28.96 -14.92
CA ASN A 378 26.59 -29.96 -15.84
C ASN A 378 26.20 -29.58 -17.27
N LEU A 379 27.15 -29.65 -18.19
CA LEU A 379 26.87 -29.38 -19.60
C LEU A 379 26.35 -30.65 -20.27
N PRO A 380 25.26 -30.58 -21.06
CA PRO A 380 24.89 -31.67 -21.93
C PRO A 380 25.97 -31.89 -23.00
N THR A 381 25.99 -33.08 -23.59
CA THR A 381 26.91 -33.43 -24.68
C THR A 381 26.88 -32.38 -25.81
N GLY A 382 28.06 -31.97 -26.26
CA GLY A 382 28.21 -30.99 -27.34
C GLY A 382 28.04 -29.53 -26.91
N ALA A 383 27.78 -29.25 -25.64
CA ALA A 383 27.81 -27.89 -25.10
C ALA A 383 29.21 -27.53 -24.57
N THR A 384 29.60 -26.27 -24.74
CA THR A 384 30.85 -25.70 -24.23
C THR A 384 30.55 -24.48 -23.35
N ARG A 385 31.50 -24.08 -22.50
CA ARG A 385 31.33 -22.97 -21.56
C ARG A 385 32.57 -22.10 -21.50
N ASN A 386 32.37 -20.78 -21.51
CA ASN A 386 33.38 -19.80 -21.15
C ASN A 386 33.06 -19.22 -19.76
N LYS A 387 33.98 -19.37 -18.79
CA LYS A 387 33.87 -18.80 -17.44
C LYS A 387 34.72 -17.55 -17.22
N ALA A 388 35.58 -17.19 -18.19
CA ALA A 388 36.47 -16.04 -18.10
C ALA A 388 35.76 -14.73 -18.47
N GLY A 389 34.54 -14.81 -19.02
CA GLY A 389 33.84 -13.68 -19.58
C GLY A 389 34.39 -13.28 -20.96
N GLY A 390 33.94 -12.13 -21.45
CA GLY A 390 34.36 -11.59 -22.73
C GLY A 390 33.35 -10.59 -23.29
N ILE A 391 33.44 -10.38 -24.60
CA ILE A 391 32.55 -9.52 -25.38
C ILE A 391 31.79 -10.39 -26.38
N SER A 392 30.47 -10.22 -26.51
CA SER A 392 29.65 -10.95 -27.49
C SER A 392 30.06 -10.55 -28.93
N PRO A 393 29.84 -11.42 -29.93
CA PRO A 393 30.23 -11.09 -31.29
C PRO A 393 29.40 -9.93 -31.85
N SER A 394 30.02 -9.15 -32.75
CA SER A 394 29.31 -8.18 -33.59
C SER A 394 28.25 -8.89 -34.46
N ASN A 395 27.13 -8.21 -34.67
CA ASN A 395 26.04 -8.72 -35.48
C ASN A 395 26.44 -8.76 -36.96
N LYS A 396 25.95 -9.80 -37.62
CA LYS A 396 25.95 -9.96 -39.08
C LYS A 396 24.52 -10.21 -39.49
N GLU A 397 23.75 -9.13 -39.49
CA GLU A 397 22.30 -9.15 -39.71
C GLU A 397 21.93 -9.55 -41.13
N CYS A 398 20.65 -9.84 -41.30
CA CYS A 398 20.06 -9.97 -42.61
C CYS A 398 20.23 -8.63 -43.34
N LEU A 399 20.67 -8.65 -44.60
CA LEU A 399 20.83 -7.43 -45.41
C LEU A 399 19.53 -6.59 -45.34
N LYS A 400 19.67 -5.28 -45.06
CA LYS A 400 18.55 -4.36 -44.86
C LYS A 400 17.66 -4.23 -46.09
#